data_AF-A0A5R8KGS7-F1
#
_entry.id   AF-A0A5R8KGS7-F1
#
_cell.length_a   1.000
_cell.length_b   1.000
_cell.length_c   1.000
_cell.angle_alpha   90.00
_cell.angle_beta   90.00
_cell.angle_gamma   90.00
#
_symmetry.space_group_name_H-M   'P 1'
#
loop_
_entity.id
_entity.type
_entity.pdbx_description
1 polymer ?
#
loop_
_entity_poly.entity_id
_entity_poly.type
_entity_poly.pdbx_seq_one_letter_code
_entity_poly.pdbx_strand_id
1 'polypeptide(L)'
;MGRTQWGSGKGKVGIPGLTGGLELVGIVGMIRWTPRVMLIFLGWVAMVMFMGSRKNKKIDGFSCKECGRVHAFGSMDMAFHRPSAYFDVPEEERASRCKESDDLCRIDGERHFIRGMALISIVDLDDTFAWGMWAEVSKEDFNGYLRAYSVDGSLLPRFPGRLSVEDFGYRGLEGHEVAIQLGKSSERPEFYLTPSDHAFYRDQIQGITYHRSREILHAMDGRHPDPNKD
;
A
#
# COMPACT_ATOMS: atom_id res chain seq x y z
N MET A 1 -22.16 -54.22 -3.92
CA MET A 1 -22.40 -54.44 -2.48
C MET A 1 -22.82 -53.12 -1.86
N GLY A 2 -24.03 -53.07 -1.30
CA GLY A 2 -24.70 -51.83 -0.92
C GLY A 2 -24.72 -51.53 0.58
N ARG A 3 -25.16 -50.30 0.85
CA ARG A 3 -25.81 -49.74 2.06
C ARG A 3 -25.02 -49.62 3.38
N THR A 4 -24.71 -48.36 3.71
CA THR A 4 -25.17 -47.57 4.89
C THR A 4 -25.53 -48.31 6.19
N GLN A 5 -24.99 -47.84 7.33
CA GLN A 5 -25.82 -47.17 8.34
C GLN A 5 -25.03 -46.38 9.41
N TRP A 6 -25.62 -45.24 9.75
CA TRP A 6 -25.33 -44.37 10.89
C TRP A 6 -25.75 -45.00 12.22
N GLY A 7 -24.99 -44.75 13.28
CA GLY A 7 -25.34 -45.07 14.67
C GLY A 7 -25.19 -43.85 15.58
N SER A 8 -26.33 -43.37 16.05
CA SER A 8 -26.50 -42.36 17.10
C SER A 8 -26.04 -42.87 18.48
N GLY A 9 -25.35 -42.02 19.25
CA GLY A 9 -25.07 -42.30 20.67
C GLY A 9 -24.94 -41.03 21.48
N LYS A 10 -26.03 -40.61 22.14
CA LYS A 10 -26.02 -39.62 23.22
C LYS A 10 -25.40 -40.27 24.46
N GLY A 11 -24.39 -39.63 25.06
CA GLY A 11 -23.82 -40.03 26.34
C GLY A 11 -23.25 -38.83 27.07
N LYS A 12 -24.09 -38.18 27.89
CA LYS A 12 -23.63 -37.25 28.93
C LYS A 12 -22.95 -38.07 30.02
N VAL A 13 -21.71 -37.75 30.36
CA VAL A 13 -21.11 -38.12 31.64
C VAL A 13 -20.53 -36.85 32.23
N GLY A 14 -21.21 -36.32 33.25
CA GLY A 14 -20.70 -35.26 34.11
C GLY A 14 -20.11 -35.89 35.37
N ILE A 15 -18.97 -35.38 35.82
CA ILE A 15 -18.37 -35.60 37.14
C ILE A 15 -17.80 -34.23 37.60
N PRO A 16 -17.91 -33.87 38.89
CA PRO A 16 -18.24 -32.51 39.31
C PRO A 16 -17.06 -31.64 39.74
N GLY A 17 -17.32 -30.33 39.73
CA GLY A 17 -16.92 -29.38 40.78
C GLY A 17 -15.43 -29.21 41.08
N LEU A 18 -14.86 -28.10 40.60
CA LEU A 18 -13.93 -27.29 41.40
C LEU A 18 -13.96 -25.86 40.88
N THR A 19 -14.65 -25.01 41.63
CA THR A 19 -14.60 -23.55 41.57
C THR A 19 -13.20 -23.07 41.94
N GLY A 20 -12.57 -22.30 41.05
CA GLY A 20 -11.33 -21.59 41.34
C GLY A 20 -11.16 -20.48 40.31
N GLY A 21 -11.55 -19.27 40.69
CA GLY A 21 -11.33 -18.07 39.88
C GLY A 21 -9.83 -17.79 39.76
N LEU A 22 -9.38 -17.52 38.53
CA LEU A 22 -8.06 -16.96 38.28
C LEU A 22 -8.22 -15.44 38.22
N GLU A 23 -7.86 -14.77 39.31
CA GLU A 23 -7.72 -13.31 39.34
C GLU A 23 -6.60 -12.86 38.40
N LEU A 24 -6.93 -11.96 37.49
CA LEU A 24 -5.99 -11.13 36.75
C LEU A 24 -5.44 -10.05 37.70
N VAL A 25 -4.37 -10.37 38.43
CA VAL A 25 -3.59 -9.36 39.14
C VAL A 25 -2.56 -8.77 38.18
N GLY A 26 -2.70 -7.46 37.97
CA GLY A 26 -1.96 -6.69 36.98
C GLY A 26 -0.45 -6.58 37.24
N ILE A 27 0.27 -6.46 36.12
CA ILE A 27 1.61 -5.87 36.07
C ILE A 27 1.53 -4.69 35.11
N VAL A 28 1.00 -3.57 35.58
CA VAL A 28 1.26 -2.25 35.01
C VAL A 28 2.05 -1.48 36.07
N GLY A 29 3.36 -1.58 35.97
CA GLY A 29 4.31 -0.91 36.85
C GLY A 29 5.23 0.03 36.07
N MET A 30 4.91 1.33 36.13
CA MET A 30 5.86 2.46 36.14
C MET A 30 6.77 2.70 34.92
N ILE A 31 6.22 3.39 33.91
CA ILE A 31 6.98 4.37 33.13
C ILE A 31 6.41 5.75 33.46
N ARG A 32 7.22 6.62 34.06
CA ARG A 32 6.89 8.03 34.30
C ARG A 32 7.10 8.81 32.99
N TRP A 33 6.02 9.04 32.26
CA TRP A 33 6.03 9.86 31.06
C TRP A 33 6.06 11.35 31.44
N THR A 34 6.87 12.14 30.75
CA THR A 34 6.86 13.60 30.92
C THR A 34 5.61 14.20 30.25
N PRO A 35 5.13 15.38 30.66
CA PRO A 35 3.93 16.01 30.08
C PRO A 35 4.00 16.18 28.55
N ARG A 36 5.21 16.31 28.00
CA ARG A 36 5.47 16.40 26.54
C ARG A 36 5.25 15.07 25.82
N VAL A 37 5.57 13.93 26.44
CA VAL A 37 5.37 12.61 25.82
C VAL A 37 3.91 12.16 25.95
N MET A 38 3.19 12.62 26.97
CA MET A 38 1.76 12.37 27.13
C MET A 38 0.90 13.05 26.03
N LEU A 39 1.31 14.23 25.55
CA LEU A 39 0.66 14.93 24.42
C LEU A 39 0.86 14.23 23.07
N ILE A 40 2.05 13.64 22.84
CA ILE A 40 2.35 12.86 21.64
C ILE A 40 1.57 11.52 21.67
N PHE A 41 1.49 10.88 22.84
CA PHE A 41 0.75 9.62 23.02
C PHE A 41 -0.77 9.79 22.87
N LEU A 42 -1.34 10.89 23.38
CA LEU A 42 -2.77 11.19 23.19
C LEU A 42 -3.11 11.60 21.75
N GLY A 43 -2.21 12.28 21.05
CA GLY A 43 -2.34 12.58 19.62
C GLY A 43 -2.31 11.32 18.74
N TRP A 44 -1.44 10.35 19.08
CA TRP A 44 -1.35 9.07 18.37
C TRP A 44 -2.52 8.13 18.67
N VAL A 45 -3.00 8.07 19.91
CA VAL A 45 -4.19 7.25 20.26
C VAL A 45 -5.45 7.80 19.61
N ALA A 46 -5.59 9.13 19.46
CA ALA A 46 -6.69 9.72 18.70
C ALA A 46 -6.61 9.38 17.19
N MET A 47 -5.40 9.26 16.63
CA MET A 47 -5.18 8.83 15.24
C MET A 47 -5.52 7.34 15.02
N VAL A 48 -5.17 6.48 15.99
CA VAL A 48 -5.40 5.02 15.91
C VAL A 48 -6.83 4.60 16.31
N MET A 49 -7.51 5.36 17.18
CA MET A 49 -8.88 5.05 17.61
C MET A 49 -9.99 5.56 16.67
N PHE A 50 -9.64 6.20 15.55
CA PHE A 50 -10.58 6.59 14.50
C PHE A 50 -10.47 5.72 13.23
N MET A 51 -10.10 4.45 13.36
CA MET A 51 -10.40 3.40 12.36
C MET A 51 -11.70 2.66 12.74
N GLY A 52 -12.72 3.42 13.10
CA GLY A 52 -14.10 2.95 13.06
C GLY A 52 -14.58 2.98 11.62
N SER A 53 -15.11 1.84 11.14
CA SER A 53 -15.77 1.68 9.84
C SER A 53 -16.53 2.94 9.41
N ARG A 54 -15.93 3.76 8.53
CA ARG A 54 -16.60 4.90 7.90
C ARG A 54 -17.66 4.29 7.00
N LYS A 55 -18.92 4.32 7.44
CA LYS A 55 -20.07 4.11 6.55
C LYS A 55 -19.89 5.10 5.39
N ASN A 56 -19.73 4.56 4.19
CA ASN A 56 -19.52 5.32 2.96
C ASN A 56 -20.73 6.22 2.71
N LYS A 57 -20.67 7.46 3.18
CA LYS A 57 -21.61 8.49 2.77
C LYS A 57 -21.23 8.78 1.32
N LYS A 58 -22.07 8.36 0.36
CA LYS A 58 -21.96 8.83 -1.02
C LYS A 58 -22.12 10.35 -0.98
N ILE A 59 -20.99 11.03 -1.02
CA ILE A 59 -20.91 12.46 -1.27
C ILE A 59 -20.72 12.53 -2.78
N ASP A 60 -21.68 13.11 -3.49
CA ASP A 60 -21.76 13.03 -4.96
C ASP A 60 -20.72 13.90 -5.69
N GLY A 61 -19.81 14.54 -4.95
CA GLY A 61 -18.61 15.16 -5.49
C GLY A 61 -17.94 16.20 -4.60
N PHE A 62 -16.76 16.66 -5.01
CA PHE A 62 -15.95 17.71 -4.42
C PHE A 62 -15.99 18.95 -5.31
N SER A 63 -16.33 20.12 -4.74
CA SER A 63 -16.26 21.40 -5.45
C SER A 63 -14.82 21.90 -5.46
N CYS A 64 -14.18 21.86 -6.62
CA CYS A 64 -12.80 22.29 -6.80
C CYS A 64 -12.70 23.81 -6.82
N LYS A 65 -11.94 24.38 -5.88
CA LYS A 65 -11.67 25.83 -5.83
C LYS A 65 -10.72 26.29 -6.93
N GLU A 66 -9.91 25.39 -7.49
CA GLU A 66 -8.93 25.72 -8.54
C GLU A 66 -9.59 25.80 -9.92
N CYS A 67 -10.45 24.83 -10.29
CA CYS A 67 -11.08 24.78 -11.61
C CYS A 67 -12.56 25.19 -11.63
N GLY A 68 -13.19 25.39 -10.46
CA GLY A 68 -14.59 25.81 -10.32
C GLY A 68 -15.63 24.73 -10.63
N ARG A 69 -15.23 23.49 -10.89
CA ARG A 69 -16.12 22.36 -11.22
C ARG A 69 -16.33 21.43 -10.03
N VAL A 70 -17.45 20.70 -10.02
CA VAL A 70 -17.68 19.59 -9.09
C VAL A 70 -17.14 18.30 -9.68
N HIS A 71 -16.26 17.61 -8.96
CA HIS A 71 -15.68 16.32 -9.34
C HIS A 71 -16.31 15.19 -8.56
N ALA A 72 -16.78 14.13 -9.23
CA ALA A 72 -17.15 12.90 -8.52
C ALA A 72 -15.89 12.26 -7.91
N PHE A 73 -16.02 11.72 -6.68
CA PHE A 73 -14.92 10.95 -6.08
C PHE A 73 -14.67 9.69 -6.90
N GLY A 74 -13.45 9.55 -7.46
CA GLY A 74 -12.97 8.36 -8.17
C GLY A 74 -11.96 7.56 -7.35
N SER A 75 -11.54 6.39 -7.87
CA SER A 75 -10.46 5.61 -7.27
C SER A 75 -9.18 6.45 -7.17
N MET A 76 -8.54 6.42 -6.00
CA MET A 76 -7.25 7.07 -5.73
C MET A 76 -6.10 6.05 -5.70
N ASP A 77 -6.38 4.81 -6.10
CA ASP A 77 -5.40 3.73 -6.29
C ASP A 77 -5.20 3.50 -7.79
N MET A 78 -3.95 3.64 -8.24
CA MET A 78 -3.50 3.38 -9.60
C MET A 78 -2.22 2.59 -9.56
N ALA A 79 -1.98 1.73 -10.55
CA ALA A 79 -0.74 0.98 -10.59
C ALA A 79 -0.39 0.45 -11.97
N PHE A 80 0.91 0.41 -12.26
CA PHE A 80 1.44 -0.30 -13.42
C PHE A 80 1.30 -1.81 -13.20
N HIS A 81 0.84 -2.52 -14.23
CA HIS A 81 0.68 -3.97 -14.16
C HIS A 81 2.02 -4.70 -14.06
N ARG A 82 3.07 -4.17 -14.70
CA ARG A 82 4.42 -4.77 -14.76
C ARG A 82 5.47 -3.64 -14.69
N PRO A 83 6.72 -3.93 -14.30
CA PRO A 83 7.80 -2.95 -14.39
C PRO A 83 8.06 -2.55 -15.85
N SER A 84 8.52 -1.33 -16.12
CA SER A 84 8.87 -0.87 -17.48
C SER A 84 9.84 -1.84 -18.18
N ALA A 85 10.82 -2.36 -17.43
CA ALA A 85 11.81 -3.33 -17.90
C ALA A 85 11.21 -4.65 -18.43
N TYR A 86 9.99 -5.01 -18.04
CA TYR A 86 9.29 -6.18 -18.60
C TYR A 86 8.94 -5.97 -20.07
N PHE A 87 8.62 -4.74 -20.46
CA PHE A 87 8.22 -4.40 -21.81
C PHE A 87 9.41 -4.30 -22.78
N ASP A 88 10.62 -4.08 -22.25
CA ASP A 88 11.87 -4.14 -23.01
C ASP A 88 12.21 -5.56 -23.51
N VAL A 89 11.65 -6.60 -22.88
CA VAL A 89 11.79 -7.99 -23.34
C VAL A 89 10.83 -8.22 -24.51
N PRO A 90 11.31 -8.78 -25.65
CA PRO A 90 10.45 -9.14 -26.79
C PRO A 90 9.28 -10.02 -26.35
N GLU A 91 8.09 -9.75 -26.88
CA GLU A 91 6.84 -10.37 -26.41
C GLU A 91 6.90 -11.90 -26.47
N GLU A 92 7.46 -12.43 -27.56
CA GLU A 92 7.64 -13.86 -27.80
C GLU A 92 8.62 -14.53 -26.83
N GLU A 93 9.52 -13.77 -26.20
CA GLU A 93 10.51 -14.28 -25.27
C GLU A 93 10.06 -14.18 -23.80
N ARG A 94 9.10 -13.29 -23.48
CA ARG A 94 8.66 -12.98 -22.11
C ARG A 94 8.27 -14.23 -21.31
N ALA A 95 7.59 -15.19 -21.92
CA ALA A 95 7.18 -16.42 -21.22
C ALA A 95 8.36 -17.28 -20.74
N SER A 96 9.51 -17.19 -21.43
CA SER A 96 10.72 -17.94 -21.09
C SER A 96 11.69 -17.16 -20.20
N ARG A 97 11.76 -15.83 -20.40
CA ARG A 97 12.71 -14.93 -19.74
C ARG A 97 12.16 -14.27 -18.48
N CYS A 98 10.84 -14.07 -18.41
CA CYS A 98 10.20 -13.38 -17.30
C CYS A 98 9.41 -14.36 -16.41
N LYS A 99 9.58 -14.22 -15.09
CA LYS A 99 8.72 -14.85 -14.09
C LYS A 99 8.03 -13.73 -13.30
N GLU A 100 6.73 -13.60 -13.46
CA GLU A 100 5.97 -12.50 -12.89
C GLU A 100 4.75 -12.99 -12.10
N SER A 101 4.30 -12.14 -11.18
CA SER A 101 3.01 -12.17 -10.52
C SER A 101 2.51 -10.73 -10.34
N ASP A 102 1.40 -10.55 -9.62
CA ASP A 102 0.83 -9.22 -9.36
C ASP A 102 1.77 -8.26 -8.61
N ASP A 103 2.70 -8.79 -7.80
CA ASP A 103 3.59 -7.99 -6.94
C ASP A 103 5.08 -8.28 -7.14
N LEU A 104 5.44 -9.27 -7.95
CA LEU A 104 6.82 -9.71 -8.17
C LEU A 104 7.12 -9.85 -9.65
N CYS A 105 8.32 -9.48 -10.06
CA CYS A 105 8.82 -9.78 -11.40
C CYS A 105 10.31 -10.14 -11.33
N ARG A 106 10.70 -11.14 -12.11
CA ARG A 106 12.09 -11.54 -12.31
C ARG A 106 12.35 -11.67 -13.80
N ILE A 107 13.43 -11.07 -14.27
CA ILE A 107 13.83 -11.10 -15.69
C ILE A 107 15.21 -11.76 -15.78
N ASP A 108 15.33 -12.77 -16.65
CA ASP A 108 16.54 -13.57 -16.89
C ASP A 108 17.11 -14.28 -15.65
N GLY A 109 16.38 -14.30 -14.54
CA GLY A 109 16.85 -14.83 -13.25
C GLY A 109 17.84 -13.93 -12.51
N GLU A 110 18.16 -12.76 -13.06
CA GLU A 110 19.18 -11.84 -12.53
C GLU A 110 18.59 -10.53 -12.01
N ARG A 111 17.59 -9.99 -12.72
CA ARG A 111 16.91 -8.75 -12.34
C ARG A 111 15.67 -9.05 -11.52
N HIS A 112 15.49 -8.34 -10.41
CA HIS A 112 14.48 -8.62 -9.40
C HIS A 112 13.68 -7.36 -9.11
N PHE A 113 12.36 -7.43 -9.26
CA PHE A 113 11.47 -6.29 -9.10
C PHE A 113 10.34 -6.61 -8.13
N ILE A 114 10.04 -5.65 -7.27
CA ILE A 114 8.90 -5.70 -6.36
C ILE A 114 7.97 -4.54 -6.65
N ARG A 115 6.66 -4.77 -6.48
CA ARG A 115 5.65 -3.74 -6.53
C ARG A 115 5.44 -3.14 -5.15
N GLY A 116 5.27 -1.83 -5.09
CA GLY A 116 4.96 -1.11 -3.87
C GLY A 116 4.04 0.07 -4.11
N MET A 117 3.66 0.73 -3.02
CA MET A 117 2.79 1.89 -3.03
C MET A 117 3.59 3.13 -2.62
N ALA A 118 3.57 4.16 -3.45
CA ALA A 118 4.06 5.47 -3.08
C ALA A 118 2.84 6.33 -2.69
N LEU A 119 2.78 6.71 -1.42
CA LEU A 119 1.65 7.43 -0.86
C LEU A 119 1.90 8.94 -0.88
N ILE A 120 0.90 9.72 -1.28
CA ILE A 120 0.91 11.18 -1.32
C ILE A 120 -0.34 11.71 -0.62
N SER A 121 -0.18 12.54 0.42
CA SER A 121 -1.32 13.14 1.12
C SER A 121 -2.08 14.10 0.21
N ILE A 122 -3.41 14.07 0.28
CA ILE A 122 -4.27 15.06 -0.38
C ILE A 122 -4.53 16.17 0.63
N VAL A 123 -4.07 17.40 0.42
CA VAL A 123 -4.04 18.42 1.49
C VAL A 123 -5.40 19.09 1.74
N ASP A 124 -6.30 19.05 0.75
CA ASP A 124 -7.64 19.65 0.79
C ASP A 124 -8.75 18.60 1.06
N LEU A 125 -8.36 17.36 1.35
CA LEU A 125 -9.22 16.25 1.78
C LEU A 125 -8.54 15.45 2.91
N ASP A 126 -9.29 14.78 3.78
CA ASP A 126 -8.69 13.82 4.72
C ASP A 126 -8.51 12.45 4.03
N ASP A 127 -7.63 12.43 3.01
CA ASP A 127 -7.41 11.27 2.14
C ASP A 127 -5.97 11.19 1.59
N THR A 128 -5.64 10.06 0.98
CA THR A 128 -4.32 9.77 0.41
C THR A 128 -4.43 9.27 -1.02
N PHE A 129 -3.59 9.82 -1.88
CA PHE A 129 -3.37 9.33 -3.23
C PHE A 129 -2.32 8.21 -3.20
N ALA A 130 -2.71 7.01 -3.63
CA ALA A 130 -1.87 5.83 -3.58
C ALA A 130 -1.41 5.44 -4.99
N TRP A 131 -0.10 5.49 -5.21
CA TRP A 131 0.49 5.24 -6.52
C TRP A 131 1.33 3.97 -6.52
N GLY A 132 0.82 2.93 -7.17
CA GLY A 132 1.49 1.66 -7.37
C GLY A 132 2.63 1.77 -8.37
N MET A 133 3.85 1.54 -7.90
CA MET A 133 5.09 1.57 -8.68
C MET A 133 5.82 0.24 -8.60
N TRP A 134 6.78 0.05 -9.50
CA TRP A 134 7.73 -1.05 -9.44
C TRP A 134 9.13 -0.50 -9.19
N ALA A 135 9.92 -1.25 -8.43
CA ALA A 135 11.33 -0.97 -8.22
C ALA A 135 12.18 -2.21 -8.44
N GLU A 136 13.29 -2.06 -9.17
CA GLU A 136 14.38 -3.03 -9.21
C GLU A 136 15.15 -2.98 -7.88
N VAL A 137 15.41 -4.15 -7.31
CA VAL A 137 16.05 -4.32 -6.01
C VAL A 137 17.13 -5.40 -6.10
N SER A 138 18.01 -5.46 -5.09
CA SER A 138 18.99 -6.53 -4.99
C SER A 138 18.29 -7.89 -4.84
N LYS A 139 18.99 -8.97 -5.23
CA LYS A 139 18.49 -10.34 -5.02
C LYS A 139 18.32 -10.64 -3.53
N GLU A 140 19.20 -10.12 -2.70
CA GLU A 140 19.19 -10.25 -1.25
C GLU A 140 17.93 -9.63 -0.65
N ASP A 141 17.60 -8.40 -1.05
CA ASP A 141 16.41 -7.66 -0.61
C ASP A 141 15.13 -8.28 -1.15
N PHE A 142 15.12 -8.73 -2.41
CA PHE A 142 13.99 -9.45 -3.00
C PHE A 142 13.66 -10.72 -2.18
N ASN A 143 14.69 -11.50 -1.82
CA ASN A 143 14.51 -12.68 -0.98
C ASN A 143 14.11 -12.31 0.46
N GLY A 144 14.59 -11.18 0.97
CA GLY A 144 14.15 -10.59 2.23
C GLY A 144 12.65 -10.30 2.24
N TYR A 145 12.17 -9.63 1.19
CA TYR A 145 10.76 -9.35 0.99
C TYR A 145 9.91 -10.63 0.94
N LEU A 146 10.34 -11.65 0.19
CA LEU A 146 9.65 -12.95 0.14
C LEU A 146 9.52 -13.62 1.51
N ARG A 147 10.57 -13.55 2.34
CA ARG A 147 10.53 -14.09 3.71
C ARG A 147 9.61 -13.27 4.63
N ALA A 148 9.56 -11.96 4.41
CA ALA A 148 8.74 -11.04 5.18
C ALA A 148 7.26 -11.07 4.80
N TYR A 149 6.90 -11.63 3.64
CA TYR A 149 5.54 -11.55 3.08
C TYR A 149 4.42 -12.02 4.03
N SER A 150 4.66 -13.08 4.80
CA SER A 150 3.68 -13.67 5.74
C SER A 150 3.93 -13.30 7.21
N VAL A 151 4.90 -12.44 7.48
CA VAL A 151 5.25 -11.97 8.83
C VAL A 151 5.22 -10.44 8.87
N ASP A 152 5.44 -9.85 10.03
CA ASP A 152 5.52 -8.40 10.13
C ASP A 152 6.91 -7.91 9.70
N GLY A 153 6.98 -7.30 8.51
CA GLY A 153 8.20 -6.65 7.99
C GLY A 153 8.33 -5.18 8.37
N SER A 154 7.32 -4.59 9.02
CA SER A 154 7.22 -3.13 9.22
C SER A 154 8.31 -2.52 10.10
N LEU A 155 8.98 -3.35 10.91
CA LEU A 155 10.09 -2.94 11.77
C LEU A 155 11.47 -3.20 11.13
N LEU A 156 11.52 -3.82 9.95
CA LEU A 156 12.78 -4.04 9.25
C LEU A 156 13.31 -2.71 8.68
N PRO A 157 14.65 -2.52 8.64
CA PRO A 157 15.24 -1.36 8.01
C PRO A 157 14.80 -1.23 6.55
N ARG A 158 14.67 0.02 6.09
CA ARG A 158 14.46 0.29 4.68
C ARG A 158 15.67 -0.19 3.87
N PHE A 159 15.40 -0.65 2.66
CA PHE A 159 16.42 -1.00 1.69
C PHE A 159 16.25 -0.19 0.40
N PRO A 160 17.32 -0.01 -0.39
CA PRO A 160 17.25 0.79 -1.61
C PRO A 160 16.63 0.00 -2.77
N GLY A 161 16.07 0.73 -3.72
CA GLY A 161 15.69 0.24 -5.04
C GLY A 161 15.77 1.34 -6.08
N ARG A 162 15.53 0.98 -7.34
CA ARG A 162 15.45 1.92 -8.46
C ARG A 162 14.12 1.76 -9.18
N LEU A 163 13.39 2.83 -9.41
CA LEU A 163 12.09 2.75 -10.07
C LEU A 163 12.21 2.16 -11.48
N SER A 164 11.25 1.32 -11.83
CA SER A 164 11.05 0.78 -13.17
C SER A 164 9.58 1.00 -13.55
N VAL A 165 9.27 2.21 -14.03
CA VAL A 165 7.92 2.71 -14.28
C VAL A 165 7.87 3.43 -15.63
N GLU A 166 6.73 3.33 -16.32
CA GLU A 166 6.52 4.13 -17.52
C GLU A 166 6.25 5.60 -17.15
N ASP A 167 6.48 6.52 -18.10
CA ASP A 167 6.34 7.97 -17.93
C ASP A 167 4.87 8.45 -17.94
N PHE A 168 3.99 7.79 -17.19
CA PHE A 168 2.60 8.20 -17.03
C PHE A 168 2.41 9.00 -15.74
N GLY A 169 1.71 10.15 -15.84
CA GLY A 169 1.43 11.07 -14.71
C GLY A 169 2.64 11.91 -14.27
N TYR A 170 3.80 11.27 -14.06
CA TYR A 170 5.06 11.90 -13.70
C TYR A 170 6.15 11.53 -14.71
N ARG A 171 6.58 12.49 -15.51
CA ARG A 171 7.61 12.28 -16.54
C ARG A 171 9.02 12.26 -15.95
N GLY A 172 9.84 11.33 -16.42
CA GLY A 172 11.26 11.23 -16.06
C GLY A 172 11.48 10.52 -14.73
N LEU A 173 10.56 9.64 -14.34
CA LEU A 173 10.62 8.96 -13.04
C LEU A 173 11.38 7.62 -13.11
N GLU A 174 11.53 7.04 -14.31
CA GLU A 174 12.31 5.82 -14.55
C GLU A 174 13.73 5.93 -13.97
N GLY A 175 14.18 4.89 -13.27
CA GLY A 175 15.54 4.76 -12.78
C GLY A 175 15.89 5.58 -11.53
N HIS A 176 14.99 6.44 -11.02
CA HIS A 176 15.19 7.18 -9.78
C HIS A 176 15.32 6.24 -8.56
N GLU A 177 16.19 6.60 -7.62
CA GLU A 177 16.39 5.84 -6.39
C GLU A 177 15.24 6.03 -5.41
N VAL A 178 14.87 4.94 -4.72
CA VAL A 178 13.80 4.90 -3.73
C VAL A 178 14.29 4.15 -2.49
N ALA A 179 13.83 4.59 -1.33
CA ALA A 179 13.89 3.81 -0.10
C ALA A 179 12.58 3.04 0.07
N ILE A 180 12.69 1.74 0.32
CA ILE A 180 11.56 0.82 0.40
C ILE A 180 11.36 0.39 1.84
N GLN A 181 10.18 0.65 2.40
CA GLN A 181 9.77 0.17 3.71
C GLN A 181 8.81 -1.00 3.53
N LEU A 182 9.09 -2.15 4.14
CA LEU A 182 8.12 -3.24 4.14
C LEU A 182 6.95 -2.91 5.05
N GLY A 183 5.75 -3.39 4.69
CA GLY A 183 4.55 -3.28 5.50
C GLY A 183 4.40 -4.43 6.49
N LYS A 184 3.23 -4.50 7.12
CA LYS A 184 2.81 -5.68 7.89
C LYS A 184 2.51 -6.85 6.96
N SER A 185 2.20 -8.00 7.53
CA SER A 185 1.83 -9.20 6.77
C SER A 185 0.77 -8.88 5.70
N SER A 186 1.01 -9.30 4.47
CA SER A 186 0.20 -9.05 3.26
C SER A 186 0.05 -7.59 2.80
N GLU A 187 0.66 -6.60 3.46
CA GLU A 187 0.69 -5.23 2.97
C GLU A 187 1.79 -5.06 1.92
N ARG A 188 1.49 -4.29 0.86
CA ARG A 188 2.51 -3.88 -0.10
C ARG A 188 3.54 -2.96 0.57
N PRO A 189 4.81 -3.05 0.18
CA PRO A 189 5.82 -2.13 0.69
C PRO A 189 5.53 -0.69 0.27
N GLU A 190 5.91 0.25 1.12
CA GLU A 190 5.83 1.67 0.85
C GLU A 190 7.11 2.19 0.21
N PHE A 191 6.97 2.99 -0.85
CA PHE A 191 8.07 3.57 -1.59
C PHE A 191 8.21 5.06 -1.27
N TYR A 192 9.45 5.44 -0.93
CA TYR A 192 9.83 6.82 -0.66
C TYR A 192 10.89 7.23 -1.67
N LEU A 193 10.58 8.21 -2.52
CA LEU A 193 11.56 8.72 -3.47
C LEU A 193 12.71 9.38 -2.70
N THR A 194 13.94 9.10 -3.10
CA THR A 194 15.10 9.79 -2.53
C THR A 194 15.07 11.29 -2.90
N PRO A 195 15.67 12.16 -2.07
CA PRO A 195 15.69 13.60 -2.33
C PRO A 195 16.20 13.95 -3.74
N SER A 196 15.36 14.66 -4.50
CA SER A 196 15.66 15.07 -5.88
C SER A 196 14.81 16.26 -6.31
N ASP A 197 15.15 16.88 -7.44
CA ASP A 197 14.38 17.99 -8.03
C ASP A 197 13.14 17.50 -8.80
N HIS A 198 12.82 16.21 -8.73
CA HIS A 198 11.71 15.63 -9.47
C HIS A 198 10.35 16.04 -8.85
N ALA A 199 9.34 16.28 -9.70
CA ALA A 199 8.00 16.70 -9.24
C ALA A 199 7.38 15.71 -8.26
N PHE A 200 7.53 14.41 -8.50
CA PHE A 200 7.07 13.36 -7.59
C PHE A 200 7.63 13.48 -6.17
N TYR A 201 8.92 13.84 -6.03
CA TYR A 201 9.53 14.01 -4.71
C TYR A 201 8.88 15.18 -3.95
N ARG A 202 8.69 16.31 -4.63
CA ARG A 202 8.01 17.48 -4.04
C ARG A 202 6.58 17.13 -3.62
N ASP A 203 5.83 16.50 -4.52
CA ASP A 203 4.44 16.11 -4.29
C ASP A 203 4.35 15.12 -3.11
N GLN A 204 5.26 14.16 -3.00
CA GLN A 204 5.30 13.21 -1.87
C GLN A 204 5.60 13.86 -0.52
N ILE A 205 6.43 14.91 -0.48
CA ILE A 205 6.79 15.60 0.77
C ILE A 205 5.75 16.67 1.16
N GLN A 206 5.19 17.37 0.18
CA GLN A 206 4.30 18.52 0.41
C GLN A 206 2.82 18.12 0.40
N GLY A 207 2.49 16.96 -0.16
CA GLY A 207 1.13 16.60 -0.54
C GLY A 207 0.68 17.33 -1.80
N ILE A 208 -0.48 16.91 -2.32
CA ILE A 208 -1.11 17.48 -3.51
C ILE A 208 -2.55 17.87 -3.21
N THR A 209 -3.15 18.74 -4.01
CA THR A 209 -4.60 18.96 -3.93
C THR A 209 -5.35 17.84 -4.65
N TYR A 210 -6.64 17.70 -4.36
CA TYR A 210 -7.49 16.77 -5.09
C TYR A 210 -7.55 17.12 -6.58
N HIS A 211 -7.46 18.41 -6.93
CA HIS A 211 -7.36 18.83 -8.32
C HIS A 211 -6.09 18.26 -8.99
N ARG A 212 -4.95 18.41 -8.32
CA ARG A 212 -3.67 17.90 -8.82
C ARG A 212 -3.67 16.38 -8.99
N SER A 213 -4.29 15.62 -8.07
CA SER A 213 -4.41 14.16 -8.24
C SER A 213 -5.20 13.80 -9.50
N ARG A 214 -6.26 14.55 -9.83
CA ARG A 214 -7.02 14.39 -11.07
C ARG A 214 -6.19 14.72 -12.31
N GLU A 215 -5.37 15.77 -12.29
CA GLU A 215 -4.48 16.10 -13.41
C GLU A 215 -3.52 14.94 -13.71
N ILE A 216 -2.93 14.37 -12.66
CA ILE A 216 -2.02 13.23 -12.76
C ILE A 216 -2.76 12.02 -13.36
N LEU A 217 -3.96 11.72 -12.87
CA LEU A 217 -4.80 10.63 -13.40
C LEU A 217 -5.16 10.83 -14.88
N HIS A 218 -5.55 12.05 -15.26
CA HIS A 218 -5.89 12.35 -16.65
C HIS A 218 -4.69 12.21 -17.59
N ALA A 219 -3.48 12.52 -17.12
CA ALA A 219 -2.26 12.30 -17.87
C ALA A 219 -1.96 10.81 -18.10
N MET A 220 -2.44 9.90 -17.25
CA MET A 220 -2.33 8.45 -17.46
C MET A 220 -3.35 7.91 -18.46
N ASP A 221 -4.60 8.35 -18.37
CA ASP A 221 -5.72 7.79 -19.15
C ASP A 221 -5.68 8.15 -20.64
N GLY A 222 -4.77 9.04 -21.08
CA GLY A 222 -4.66 9.51 -22.46
C GLY A 222 -5.93 10.20 -23.00
N ARG A 223 -6.95 10.40 -22.14
CA ARG A 223 -8.27 10.90 -22.50
C ARG A 223 -8.52 12.24 -21.79
N HIS A 224 -8.27 13.33 -22.50
CA HIS A 224 -9.10 14.52 -22.36
C HIS A 224 -9.91 14.67 -23.66
N PRO A 225 -11.25 14.65 -23.64
CA PRO A 225 -12.02 15.30 -24.70
C PRO A 225 -11.81 16.79 -24.53
N ASP A 226 -11.03 17.40 -25.42
CA ASP A 226 -10.85 18.85 -25.52
C ASP A 226 -12.18 19.57 -25.24
N PRO A 227 -12.27 20.48 -24.24
CA PRO A 227 -13.52 21.15 -23.92
C PRO A 227 -14.00 22.08 -25.05
N ASN A 228 -13.24 22.20 -26.15
CA ASN A 228 -13.56 22.90 -27.38
C ASN A 228 -13.55 22.01 -28.64
N LYS A 229 -13.56 20.67 -28.54
CA LYS A 229 -13.85 19.82 -29.71
C LYS A 229 -15.32 19.41 -29.72
N ASP A 230 -16.08 20.18 -30.50
CA ASP A 230 -17.42 19.99 -31.07
C ASP A 230 -18.51 19.37 -30.18
#